data_AF-A0A5J4QES2-F1
#
_entry.id   AF-A0A5J4QES2-F1
#
_cell.length_a   1.000
_cell.length_b   1.000
_cell.length_c   1.000
_cell.angle_alpha   90.00
_cell.angle_beta   90.00
_cell.angle_gamma   90.00
#
_symmetry.space_group_name_H-M   'P 1'
#
loop_
_entity.id
_entity.type
_entity.pdbx_description
1 polymer ?
#
loop_
_entity_poly.entity_id
_entity_poly.type
_entity_poly.pdbx_seq_one_letter_code
_entity_poly.pdbx_strand_id
1 'polypeptide(L)'
;MHQVRKITVKDIEISVSINKNNVDYICLTDMIRSSEGEDHIRNWMRNKNTLEFLGTWELLNNPDFKGVEFDTFLKEAGFNRFNMTPRKWINNT
;
A
#
# COMPACT_ATOMS: atom_id res chain seq x y z
N MET A 1 -17.08 -10.31 6.12
CA MET A 1 -15.70 -10.59 6.56
C MET A 1 -14.92 -11.11 5.38
N HIS A 2 -13.80 -10.47 5.04
CA HIS A 2 -12.83 -11.02 4.11
C HIS A 2 -12.11 -12.18 4.81
N GLN A 3 -11.97 -13.32 4.13
CA GLN A 3 -11.28 -14.46 4.72
C GLN A 3 -9.77 -14.26 4.51
N VAL A 4 -9.00 -14.37 5.58
CA VAL A 4 -7.53 -14.28 5.51
C VAL A 4 -6.95 -15.68 5.63
N ARG A 5 -6.15 -16.09 4.64
CA ARG A 5 -5.29 -17.28 4.70
C ARG A 5 -3.85 -16.86 4.98
N LYS A 6 -3.05 -17.76 5.52
CA LYS A 6 -1.60 -17.57 5.63
C LYS A 6 -0.87 -18.56 4.74
N ILE A 7 0.19 -18.09 4.11
CA ILE A 7 1.14 -18.92 3.35
C ILE A 7 2.54 -18.69 3.92
N THR A 8 3.36 -19.73 3.93
CA THR A 8 4.76 -19.62 4.37
C THR A 8 5.66 -19.58 3.15
N VAL A 9 6.46 -18.53 3.01
CA VAL A 9 7.43 -18.35 1.93
C VAL A 9 8.76 -17.97 2.54
N LYS A 10 9.81 -18.79 2.32
CA LYS A 10 11.15 -18.56 2.91
C LYS A 10 11.10 -18.32 4.42
N ASP A 11 10.32 -19.12 5.14
CA ASP A 11 10.10 -19.01 6.59
C ASP A 11 9.38 -17.72 7.06
N ILE A 12 8.82 -16.95 6.13
CA ILE A 12 8.01 -15.76 6.40
C ILE A 12 6.53 -16.12 6.23
N GLU A 13 5.72 -15.89 7.27
CA GLU A 13 4.27 -15.97 7.16
C GLU A 13 3.71 -14.74 6.45
N ILE A 14 3.04 -14.95 5.32
CA ILE A 14 2.40 -13.90 4.53
C ILE A 14 0.89 -14.08 4.55
N SER A 15 0.17 -13.03 4.91
CA SER A 15 -1.29 -13.01 4.87
C SER A 15 -1.79 -12.85 3.43
N VAL A 16 -2.80 -13.62 3.07
CA VAL A 16 -3.50 -13.56 1.78
C VAL A 16 -4.97 -13.27 2.06
N SER A 17 -5.46 -12.11 1.62
CA SER A 17 -6.85 -11.71 1.71
C SER A 17 -7.62 -12.28 0.51
N ILE A 18 -8.58 -13.16 0.79
CA ILE A 18 -9.48 -13.72 -0.22
C ILE A 18 -10.67 -12.78 -0.38
N ASN A 19 -10.85 -12.27 -1.59
CA ASN A 19 -12.03 -11.48 -1.94
C ASN A 19 -13.09 -12.35 -2.63
N LYS A 20 -14.36 -11.99 -2.45
CA LYS A 20 -15.51 -12.63 -3.12
C LYS A 20 -15.45 -12.54 -4.65
N ASN A 21 -14.68 -11.59 -5.18
CA ASN A 21 -14.52 -11.38 -6.62
C ASN A 21 -13.46 -12.30 -7.26
N ASN A 22 -13.06 -13.38 -6.58
CA ASN A 22 -12.10 -14.36 -7.08
C ASN A 22 -10.68 -13.81 -7.33
N VAL A 23 -10.35 -12.68 -6.68
CA VAL A 23 -9.03 -12.06 -6.70
C VAL A 23 -8.47 -12.11 -5.28
N ASP A 24 -7.34 -12.80 -5.12
CA ASP A 24 -6.61 -12.91 -3.87
C ASP A 24 -5.54 -11.82 -3.79
N TYR A 25 -5.44 -11.15 -2.64
CA TYR A 25 -4.44 -10.11 -2.39
C TYR A 25 -3.41 -10.59 -1.39
N ILE A 26 -2.12 -10.33 -1.66
CA ILE A 26 -1.01 -10.71 -0.78
C ILE A 26 -0.57 -9.50 0.05
N CYS A 27 -0.32 -9.72 1.34
CA CYS A 27 0.15 -8.69 2.26
C CYS A 27 1.64 -8.38 2.05
N LEU A 28 1.93 -7.27 1.37
CA LEU A 28 3.32 -6.83 1.11
C LEU A 28 4.09 -6.47 2.39
N THR A 29 3.41 -6.00 3.44
CA THR A 29 4.08 -5.67 4.71
C THR A 29 4.51 -6.91 5.48
N ASP A 30 3.81 -8.04 5.31
CA ASP A 30 4.26 -9.32 5.87
C ASP A 30 5.51 -9.84 5.14
N MET A 31 5.60 -9.65 3.81
CA MET A 31 6.73 -10.14 2.99
C MET A 31 8.10 -9.56 3.38
N ILE A 32 8.10 -8.39 3.98
CA ILE A 32 9.31 -7.63 4.31
C ILE A 32 9.57 -7.56 5.82
N ARG A 33 8.67 -8.11 6.64
CA ARG A 33 8.72 -8.02 8.12
C ARG A 33 10.01 -8.62 8.70
N SER A 34 10.66 -9.54 8.00
CA SER A 34 11.89 -10.22 8.44
C SER A 34 13.20 -9.55 7.98
N SER A 35 13.13 -8.56 7.08
CA SER A 35 14.26 -7.71 6.67
C SER A 35 14.23 -6.40 7.45
N GLU A 36 15.19 -5.49 7.25
CA GLU A 36 15.11 -4.06 7.62
C GLU A 36 13.96 -3.32 6.89
N GLY A 37 12.77 -3.95 6.81
CA GLY A 37 11.75 -3.74 5.80
C GLY A 37 10.84 -2.53 6.02
N GLU A 38 10.85 -1.93 7.21
CA GLU A 38 10.14 -0.66 7.43
C GLU A 38 10.64 0.43 6.46
N ASP A 39 11.95 0.44 6.20
CA ASP A 39 12.54 1.40 5.27
C ASP A 39 12.14 1.13 3.82
N HIS A 40 11.90 -0.11 3.43
CA HIS A 40 11.45 -0.44 2.07
C HIS A 40 10.07 0.13 1.77
N ILE A 41 9.08 -0.06 2.67
CA ILE A 41 7.74 0.51 2.48
C ILE A 41 7.81 2.03 2.53
N ARG A 42 8.57 2.59 3.47
CA ARG A 42 8.73 4.03 3.56
C ARG A 42 9.33 4.61 2.27
N ASN A 43 10.31 3.93 1.69
CA ASN A 43 10.93 4.34 0.42
C ASN A 43 9.95 4.24 -0.75
N TRP A 44 9.14 3.18 -0.81
CA TRP A 44 8.06 3.06 -1.81
C TRP A 44 7.03 4.19 -1.66
N MET A 45 6.55 4.45 -0.44
CA MET A 45 5.56 5.49 -0.19
C MET A 45 6.11 6.91 -0.38
N ARG A 46 7.44 7.11 -0.36
CA ARG A 46 8.09 8.38 -0.74
C ARG A 46 8.24 8.58 -2.24
N ASN A 47 8.25 7.48 -3.00
CA ASN A 47 8.47 7.52 -4.43
C ASN A 47 7.22 8.01 -5.16
N LYS A 48 7.36 9.09 -5.95
CA LYS A 48 6.24 9.69 -6.67
C LYS A 48 5.60 8.71 -7.66
N ASN A 49 6.39 7.96 -8.43
CA ASN A 49 5.87 7.00 -9.41
C ASN A 49 5.07 5.89 -8.73
N THR A 50 5.51 5.43 -7.55
CA THR A 50 4.75 4.46 -6.75
C THR A 50 3.41 5.04 -6.31
N LEU A 51 3.38 6.29 -5.83
CA LEU A 51 2.13 6.93 -5.43
C LEU A 51 1.18 7.18 -6.62
N GLU A 52 1.69 7.57 -7.79
CA GLU A 52 0.89 7.71 -9.01
C GLU A 52 0.24 6.38 -9.41
N PHE A 53 1.02 5.29 -9.37
CA PHE A 53 0.51 3.96 -9.68
C PHE A 53 -0.60 3.55 -8.71
N LEU A 54 -0.37 3.68 -7.40
CA LEU A 54 -1.35 3.33 -6.37
C LEU A 54 -2.61 4.21 -6.47
N GLY A 55 -2.46 5.52 -6.62
CA GLY A 55 -3.60 6.44 -6.74
C GLY A 55 -4.42 6.20 -8.00
N THR A 56 -3.78 5.87 -9.13
CA THR A 56 -4.50 5.49 -10.35
C THR A 56 -5.31 4.21 -10.13
N TRP A 57 -4.72 3.22 -9.46
CA TRP A 57 -5.43 1.98 -9.14
C TRP A 57 -6.63 2.25 -8.20
N GLU A 58 -6.45 3.06 -7.16
CA GLU A 58 -7.51 3.43 -6.22
C GLU A 58 -8.64 4.20 -6.94
N LEU A 59 -8.32 5.16 -7.80
CA LEU A 59 -9.31 5.91 -8.56
C LEU A 59 -10.20 4.99 -9.43
N LEU A 60 -9.63 3.89 -9.94
CA LEU A 60 -10.34 2.92 -10.77
C LEU A 60 -11.14 1.89 -9.96
N ASN A 61 -10.70 1.55 -8.75
CA ASN A 61 -11.19 0.37 -8.01
C ASN A 61 -11.83 0.70 -6.66
N ASN A 62 -11.67 1.92 -6.14
CA ASN A 62 -12.17 2.36 -4.84
C ASN A 62 -13.07 3.59 -5.00
N PRO A 63 -14.41 3.41 -5.00
CA PRO A 63 -15.37 4.51 -5.10
C PRO A 63 -15.29 5.54 -3.96
N ASP A 64 -14.75 5.14 -2.80
CA ASP A 64 -14.62 6.00 -1.62
C ASP A 64 -13.27 6.77 -1.58
N PHE A 65 -12.46 6.67 -2.64
CA PHE A 65 -11.14 7.27 -2.72
C PHE A 65 -11.19 8.80 -2.72
N LYS A 66 -10.38 9.41 -1.85
CA LYS A 66 -10.29 10.87 -1.67
C LYS A 66 -9.27 11.48 -2.63
N GLY A 67 -9.68 11.61 -3.89
CA GLY A 67 -8.80 12.10 -4.97
C GLY A 67 -8.23 13.51 -4.75
N VAL A 68 -8.96 14.41 -4.11
CA VAL A 68 -8.52 15.80 -3.85
C VAL A 68 -7.36 15.83 -2.85
N GLU A 69 -7.47 15.06 -1.78
CA GLU A 69 -6.43 14.87 -0.77
C GLU A 69 -5.22 14.14 -1.37
N PHE A 70 -5.46 13.13 -2.20
CA PHE A 70 -4.40 12.44 -2.93
C PHE A 70 -3.59 13.37 -3.84
N ASP A 71 -4.24 14.26 -4.60
CA ASP A 71 -3.55 15.26 -5.45
C ASP A 71 -2.58 16.13 -4.65
N THR A 72 -2.93 16.44 -3.40
CA THR A 72 -2.05 17.19 -2.50
C THR A 72 -0.81 16.38 -2.16
N PHE A 73 -0.97 15.10 -1.79
CA PHE A 73 0.17 14.22 -1.52
C PHE A 73 1.03 13.99 -2.76
N LEU A 74 0.42 13.86 -3.93
CA LEU A 74 1.14 13.64 -5.18
C LEU A 74 2.01 14.84 -5.57
N LYS A 75 1.53 16.06 -5.29
CA LYS A 75 2.33 17.30 -5.48
C LYS A 75 3.48 17.40 -4.49
N GLU A 76 3.30 16.91 -3.27
CA GLU A 76 4.37 16.90 -2.26
C GLU A 76 5.38 15.75 -2.46
N ALA A 77 4.99 14.68 -3.16
CA ALA A 77 5.84 13.54 -3.43
C ALA A 77 7.10 13.93 -4.21
N GLY A 78 8.24 13.35 -3.84
CA GLY A 78 9.55 13.65 -4.43
C GLY A 78 10.33 14.79 -3.76
N PHE A 79 9.71 15.61 -2.90
CA PHE A 79 10.48 16.52 -2.04
C PHE A 79 11.18 15.76 -0.91
N ASN A 80 12.40 16.17 -0.54
CA ASN A 80 13.15 15.55 0.56
C ASN A 80 12.41 15.56 1.91
N ARG A 81 11.55 16.56 2.13
CA ARG A 81 10.71 16.70 3.33
C ARG A 81 9.47 15.80 3.31
N PHE A 82 9.12 15.22 2.17
CA PHE A 82 7.93 14.41 2.03
C PHE A 82 8.06 13.13 2.87
N ASN A 83 6.98 12.80 3.57
CA ASN A 83 6.89 11.58 4.34
C ASN A 83 5.46 11.03 4.26
N MET A 84 5.37 9.79 3.82
CA MET A 84 4.12 9.06 3.67
C MET A 84 4.29 7.68 4.28
N THR A 85 3.29 7.25 5.04
CA THR A 85 3.23 5.92 5.65
C THR A 85 1.95 5.25 5.18
N PRO A 86 1.86 3.90 5.18
CA PRO A 86 0.63 3.20 4.83
C PRO A 86 -0.57 3.66 5.67
N ARG A 87 -0.35 3.94 6.96
CA ARG A 87 -1.40 4.46 7.85
C ARG A 87 -1.85 5.86 7.47
N LYS A 88 -0.91 6.74 7.08
CA LYS A 88 -1.25 8.09 6.60
C LYS A 88 -2.01 8.02 5.28
N TRP A 89 -1.63 7.12 4.37
CA TRP A 89 -2.35 6.83 3.13
C TRP A 89 -3.80 6.44 3.42
N ILE A 90 -4.03 5.31 4.09
CA ILE A 90 -5.37 4.76 4.39
C ILE A 90 -6.31 5.78 5.06
N ASN A 91 -5.78 6.64 5.93
CA ASN A 91 -6.61 7.61 6.64
C ASN A 91 -7.03 8.81 5.76
N ASN A 92 -6.19 9.19 4.80
CA ASN A 92 -6.32 10.46 4.06
C ASN A 92 -6.64 10.27 2.58
N THR A 93 -6.60 9.05 2.06
CA THR A 93 -6.97 8.69 0.69
C THR A 93 -8.06 7.64 0.74
#